data_AF-A0A2U3KTE6-F1
#
_entry.id   AF-A0A2U3KTE6-F1
#
_cell.length_a   1.000
_cell.length_b   1.000
_cell.length_c   1.000
_cell.angle_alpha   90.00
_cell.angle_beta   90.00
_cell.angle_gamma   90.00
#
_symmetry.space_group_name_H-M   'P 1'
#
loop_
_entity.id
_entity.type
_entity.pdbx_description
1 polymer ?
#
loop_
_entity_poly.entity_id
_entity_poly.type
_entity_poly.pdbx_seq_one_letter_code
_entity_poly.pdbx_strand_id
1 'polypeptide(L)'
;MTINLAFKLALAFEGDLKISYSGGADAFNIERILATGIRPITVATTLLKPGGYQRFKQLAELLDSQLDNQETTKLDLEKLQVLAASALEDANYRKANKALISRKIDRKLPILDCFIAPCAVGCPIEQDIPEYIRLAGEKRYEEAFEVIVSKNPLPFITGTICYHHCMKKCTRLDYEESVQIRGQKLIAAQRGYEGFMQKISKPKSQSLVKIAVIGAGPSGLSAAYFLAKAGLDVTVFEQLDKAGGAVRYLIPDSKIPRVAIDKDVELIKKMGVKFKFWVRPNFSVADYQANGFKYVYLAIGASKVNPLNEELLKNNGIEIGDMGKIIVNEETLETGVKNVFIGGDVLAGPRSVVGAIAHGTKVAKAILAQEKLDVHQEFSGLLSFDKDKQLLEINDKKGVMKPVGDSKQEASRCLECNKVCNICAEVCPNRANLMISVQGQGLKNLNQILHVDGLCNECGNCATFCPYSSEPYKVKLTLFWSAKEFQESTNLGFFIVGGGTEVEVMLRLAGEVIKVKFDESGKTDVPIDGSIAAFIWAVVDQYPYLYKE
;
A
#
# COMPACT_ATOMS: atom_id res chain seq x y z
N MET A 1 16.79 20.48 -17.44
CA MET A 1 17.77 20.26 -18.53
C MET A 1 17.21 20.64 -19.90
N THR A 2 16.18 19.96 -20.41
CA THR A 2 15.68 20.18 -21.79
C THR A 2 15.23 21.61 -22.09
N ILE A 3 14.45 22.23 -21.19
CA ILE A 3 14.01 23.61 -21.37
C ILE A 3 15.16 24.64 -21.30
N ASN A 4 16.23 24.34 -20.55
CA ASN A 4 17.43 25.18 -20.51
C ASN A 4 18.21 25.10 -21.83
N LEU A 5 18.24 23.92 -22.47
CA LEU A 5 18.81 23.77 -23.82
C LEU A 5 17.97 24.55 -24.84
N ALA A 6 16.65 24.45 -24.76
CA ALA A 6 15.74 25.22 -25.63
C ALA A 6 15.99 26.73 -25.50
N PHE A 7 16.16 27.24 -24.28
CA PHE A 7 16.51 28.66 -24.06
C PHE A 7 17.84 29.05 -24.72
N LYS A 8 18.90 28.26 -24.53
CA LYS A 8 20.22 28.56 -25.14
C LYS A 8 20.16 28.59 -26.66
N LEU A 9 19.41 27.66 -27.27
CA LEU A 9 19.20 27.63 -28.71
C LEU A 9 18.38 28.84 -29.17
N ALA A 10 17.24 29.11 -28.53
CA ALA A 10 16.42 30.27 -28.88
C ALA A 10 17.21 31.59 -28.78
N LEU A 11 18.04 31.75 -27.75
CA LEU A 11 18.91 32.93 -27.58
C LEU A 11 19.93 33.06 -28.72
N ALA A 12 20.57 31.96 -29.12
CA ALA A 12 21.57 31.96 -30.21
C ALA A 12 20.98 32.33 -31.58
N PHE A 13 19.66 32.14 -31.77
CA PHE A 13 18.93 32.47 -32.99
C PHE A 13 17.99 33.66 -32.81
N GLU A 14 18.16 34.47 -31.76
CA GLU A 14 17.34 35.67 -31.50
C GLU A 14 15.81 35.41 -31.54
N GLY A 15 15.42 34.22 -31.04
CA GLY A 15 14.04 33.75 -30.99
C GLY A 15 13.48 33.25 -32.33
N ASP A 16 14.26 33.28 -33.42
CA ASP A 16 13.79 32.91 -34.78
C ASP A 16 13.85 31.40 -35.07
N LEU A 17 14.21 30.60 -34.07
CA LEU A 17 14.24 29.14 -34.19
C LEU A 17 12.89 28.54 -33.79
N LYS A 18 12.21 27.85 -34.71
CA LYS A 18 11.05 27.03 -34.39
C LYS A 18 11.48 25.76 -33.64
N ILE A 19 10.94 25.56 -32.44
CA ILE A 19 11.29 24.42 -31.58
C ILE A 19 10.05 23.52 -31.37
N SER A 20 10.19 22.25 -31.72
CA SER A 20 9.33 21.17 -31.24
C SER A 20 9.85 20.65 -29.89
N TYR A 21 8.99 20.52 -28.88
CA TYR A 21 9.38 20.16 -27.52
C TYR A 21 8.90 18.77 -27.13
N SER A 22 9.85 17.87 -26.81
CA SER A 22 9.57 16.52 -26.27
C SER A 22 10.42 16.28 -25.02
N GLY A 23 10.28 17.17 -24.03
CA GLY A 23 11.16 17.26 -22.85
C GLY A 23 10.48 17.06 -21.51
N GLY A 24 9.53 16.14 -21.40
CA GLY A 24 8.78 15.92 -20.15
C GLY A 24 7.77 17.02 -19.85
N ALA A 25 7.02 17.45 -20.87
CA ALA A 25 5.87 18.32 -20.67
C ALA A 25 4.75 17.57 -19.91
N ASP A 26 4.19 18.21 -18.89
CA ASP A 26 3.08 17.71 -18.08
C ASP A 26 2.22 18.86 -17.54
N ALA A 27 1.23 18.54 -16.71
CA ALA A 27 0.26 19.51 -16.20
C ALA A 27 0.87 20.68 -15.41
N PHE A 28 2.11 20.58 -14.91
CA PHE A 28 2.72 21.64 -14.10
C PHE A 28 3.58 22.62 -14.92
N ASN A 29 3.89 22.30 -16.18
CA ASN A 29 4.75 23.15 -17.01
C ASN A 29 4.21 23.44 -18.42
N ILE A 30 3.21 22.70 -18.91
CA ILE A 30 2.78 22.78 -20.31
C ILE A 30 2.28 24.17 -20.72
N GLU A 31 1.52 24.83 -19.84
CA GLU A 31 1.02 26.19 -20.06
C GLU A 31 2.19 27.19 -20.20
N ARG A 32 3.18 27.09 -19.32
CA ARG A 32 4.38 27.93 -19.36
C ARG A 32 5.23 27.65 -20.60
N ILE A 33 5.30 26.40 -21.07
CA ILE A 33 6.01 26.04 -22.30
C ILE A 33 5.30 26.65 -23.51
N LEU A 34 3.99 26.47 -23.63
CA LEU A 34 3.21 26.99 -24.77
C LEU A 34 3.28 28.53 -24.83
N ALA A 35 3.21 29.19 -23.68
CA ALA A 35 3.32 30.65 -23.57
C ALA A 35 4.64 31.23 -24.11
N THR A 36 5.70 30.42 -24.25
CA THR A 36 6.97 30.85 -24.89
C THR A 36 6.92 30.87 -26.42
N GLY A 37 5.85 30.36 -27.02
CA GLY A 37 5.72 30.19 -28.48
C GLY A 37 6.24 28.85 -29.00
N ILE A 38 6.81 27.98 -28.14
CA ILE A 38 7.24 26.63 -28.50
C ILE A 38 6.05 25.79 -28.98
N ARG A 39 6.16 25.27 -30.21
CA ARG A 39 5.14 24.43 -30.85
C ARG A 39 5.77 23.57 -31.97
N PRO A 40 5.33 22.30 -32.14
CA PRO A 40 4.39 21.55 -31.30
C PRO A 40 5.01 21.07 -29.97
N ILE A 41 4.15 20.75 -28.99
CA ILE A 41 4.55 20.16 -27.70
C ILE A 41 4.12 18.69 -27.68
N THR A 42 5.08 17.78 -27.54
CA THR A 42 4.83 16.35 -27.38
C THR A 42 4.78 15.96 -25.91
N VAL A 43 3.74 15.22 -25.53
CA VAL A 43 3.49 14.77 -24.14
C VAL A 43 3.62 13.25 -23.99
N ALA A 44 4.30 12.55 -24.89
CA ALA A 44 4.43 11.09 -24.89
C ALA A 44 4.87 10.51 -23.53
N THR A 45 5.80 11.17 -22.83
CA THR A 45 6.26 10.78 -21.50
C THR A 45 5.14 10.83 -20.44
N THR A 46 4.15 11.70 -20.59
CA THR A 46 2.98 11.76 -19.71
C THR A 46 1.95 10.68 -20.07
N LEU A 47 1.79 10.39 -21.36
CA LEU A 47 0.81 9.42 -21.88
C LEU A 47 1.17 7.99 -21.52
N LEU A 48 2.46 7.66 -21.56
CA LEU A 48 2.96 6.32 -21.23
C LEU A 48 3.05 6.05 -19.72
N LYS A 49 2.61 7.00 -18.88
CA LYS A 49 2.48 6.82 -17.42
C LYS A 49 1.05 6.41 -17.05
N PRO A 50 0.85 5.81 -15.86
CA PRO A 50 -0.49 5.55 -15.35
C PRO A 50 -1.36 6.82 -15.36
N GLY A 51 -2.65 6.67 -15.69
CA GLY A 51 -3.60 7.78 -15.90
C GLY A 51 -3.25 8.74 -17.06
N GLY A 52 -2.23 8.45 -17.87
CA GLY A 52 -1.71 9.36 -18.90
C GLY A 52 -2.74 9.78 -19.95
N TYR A 53 -3.49 8.82 -20.50
CA TYR A 53 -4.55 9.10 -21.48
C TYR A 53 -5.71 9.91 -20.87
N GLN A 54 -6.10 9.63 -19.62
CA GLN A 54 -7.14 10.39 -18.93
C GLN A 54 -6.71 11.84 -18.66
N ARG A 55 -5.40 12.06 -18.49
CA ARG A 55 -4.81 13.39 -18.27
C ARG A 55 -4.92 14.35 -19.44
N PHE A 56 -5.26 13.87 -20.64
CA PHE A 56 -5.54 14.76 -21.77
C PHE A 56 -6.62 15.78 -21.44
N LYS A 57 -7.64 15.40 -20.66
CA LYS A 57 -8.67 16.33 -20.20
C LYS A 57 -8.06 17.51 -19.43
N GLN A 58 -7.23 17.21 -18.43
CA GLN A 58 -6.53 18.23 -17.64
C GLN A 58 -5.62 19.10 -18.51
N LEU A 59 -4.87 18.50 -19.43
CA LEU A 59 -3.98 19.27 -20.32
C LEU A 59 -4.77 20.17 -21.27
N ALA A 60 -5.89 19.69 -21.82
CA ALA A 60 -6.75 20.49 -22.68
C ALA A 60 -7.36 21.66 -21.93
N GLU A 61 -7.90 21.42 -20.73
CA GLU A 61 -8.47 22.48 -19.86
C GLU A 61 -7.43 23.56 -19.50
N LEU A 62 -6.18 23.16 -19.23
CA LEU A 62 -5.09 24.11 -18.94
C LEU A 62 -4.68 24.95 -20.15
N LEU A 63 -4.82 24.40 -21.36
CA LEU A 63 -4.38 25.06 -22.58
C LEU A 63 -5.50 25.81 -23.32
N ASP A 64 -6.77 25.58 -22.96
CA ASP A 64 -7.96 26.08 -23.66
C ASP A 64 -7.85 27.59 -23.99
N SER A 65 -7.52 28.41 -22.99
CA SER A 65 -7.36 29.86 -23.15
C SER A 65 -6.21 30.32 -24.07
N GLN A 66 -5.27 29.42 -24.40
CA GLN A 66 -4.09 29.71 -25.22
C GLN A 66 -4.17 29.14 -26.62
N LEU A 67 -5.11 28.23 -26.90
CA LEU A 67 -5.23 27.58 -28.21
C LEU A 67 -5.79 28.51 -29.31
N ASP A 68 -6.53 29.54 -28.92
CA ASP A 68 -7.08 30.56 -29.83
C ASP A 68 -6.04 31.62 -30.24
N ASN A 69 -4.87 31.65 -29.59
CA ASN A 69 -3.83 32.64 -29.87
C ASN A 69 -2.99 32.27 -31.11
N GLN A 70 -2.92 33.21 -32.05
CA GLN A 70 -2.29 33.10 -33.37
C GLN A 70 -0.83 32.61 -33.36
N GLU A 71 -0.39 32.10 -34.53
CA GLU A 71 1.00 31.75 -34.82
C GLU A 71 1.96 32.92 -34.55
N THR A 72 2.66 32.86 -33.43
CA THR A 72 3.81 33.71 -33.16
C THR A 72 4.97 33.22 -34.02
N THR A 73 5.51 34.08 -34.87
CA THR A 73 6.63 33.76 -35.76
C THR A 73 7.94 33.57 -35.00
N LYS A 74 8.08 34.19 -33.82
CA LYS A 74 9.25 34.10 -32.94
C LYS A 74 8.92 33.59 -31.53
N LEU A 75 9.92 32.99 -30.89
CA LEU A 75 9.89 32.59 -29.49
C LEU A 75 10.04 33.79 -28.55
N ASP A 76 9.29 33.78 -27.46
CA ASP A 76 9.36 34.76 -26.38
C ASP A 76 10.56 34.44 -25.46
N LEU A 77 11.69 35.13 -25.71
CA LEU A 77 12.95 34.89 -25.00
C LEU A 77 12.87 35.18 -23.50
N GLU A 78 12.07 36.18 -23.09
CA GLU A 78 11.91 36.56 -21.70
C GLU A 78 11.18 35.46 -20.92
N LYS A 79 10.02 35.02 -21.42
CA LYS A 79 9.27 33.92 -20.79
C LYS A 79 10.08 32.62 -20.77
N LEU A 80 10.83 32.35 -21.85
CA LEU A 80 11.66 31.15 -21.94
C LEU A 80 12.83 31.19 -20.95
N GLN A 81 13.44 32.37 -20.73
CA GLN A 81 14.47 32.57 -19.70
C GLN A 81 13.91 32.32 -18.30
N VAL A 82 12.75 32.92 -17.97
CA VAL A 82 12.07 32.74 -16.67
C VAL A 82 11.74 31.27 -16.43
N LEU A 83 11.16 30.60 -17.43
CA LEU A 83 10.84 29.17 -17.35
C LEU A 83 12.10 28.33 -17.16
N ALA A 84 13.17 28.59 -17.92
CA ALA A 84 14.42 27.87 -17.82
C ALA A 84 15.07 28.00 -16.44
N ALA A 85 15.08 29.20 -15.86
CA ALA A 85 15.58 29.44 -14.51
C ALA A 85 14.73 28.71 -13.45
N SER A 86 13.40 28.82 -13.54
CA SER A 86 12.48 28.20 -12.56
C SER A 86 12.57 26.68 -12.51
N ALA A 87 12.92 26.03 -13.63
CA ALA A 87 13.02 24.58 -13.73
C ALA A 87 14.07 23.94 -12.81
N LEU A 88 15.02 24.72 -12.26
CA LEU A 88 16.02 24.24 -11.30
C LEU A 88 15.51 24.20 -9.85
N GLU A 89 14.49 25.00 -9.54
CA GLU A 89 13.97 25.20 -8.19
C GLU A 89 12.56 24.65 -7.99
N ASP A 90 11.83 24.39 -9.09
CA ASP A 90 10.46 23.90 -9.08
C ASP A 90 10.32 22.62 -8.24
N ALA A 91 9.51 22.71 -7.17
CA ALA A 91 9.32 21.64 -6.20
C ALA A 91 8.73 20.37 -6.82
N ASN A 92 8.05 20.46 -7.97
CA ASN A 92 7.50 19.29 -8.67
C ASN A 92 8.58 18.46 -9.38
N TYR A 93 9.73 19.08 -9.72
CA TYR A 93 10.82 18.44 -10.45
C TYR A 93 12.09 18.28 -9.62
N ARG A 94 12.23 19.02 -8.51
CA ARG A 94 13.33 18.90 -7.56
C ARG A 94 13.19 17.62 -6.72
N LYS A 95 13.82 16.55 -7.19
CA LYS A 95 13.87 15.27 -6.45
C LYS A 95 15.10 15.21 -5.56
N ALA A 96 14.89 14.91 -4.27
CA ALA A 96 16.00 14.60 -3.37
C ALA A 96 16.76 13.36 -3.87
N ASN A 97 18.08 13.38 -3.75
CA ASN A 97 18.91 12.22 -4.04
C ASN A 97 18.54 11.10 -3.04
N LYS A 98 17.81 10.09 -3.52
CA LYS A 98 17.35 8.96 -2.72
C LYS A 98 17.93 7.70 -3.35
N ALA A 99 18.36 6.75 -2.51
CA ALA A 99 18.69 5.41 -2.96
C ALA A 99 17.52 4.85 -3.80
N LEU A 100 17.85 4.17 -4.90
CA LEU A 100 16.88 3.51 -5.77
C LEU A 100 16.24 2.33 -5.02
N ILE A 101 15.17 2.63 -4.27
CA ILE A 101 14.39 1.61 -3.57
C ILE A 101 13.29 1.15 -4.52
N SER A 102 13.24 -0.17 -4.79
CA SER A 102 12.18 -0.76 -5.60
C SER A 102 10.80 -0.40 -5.02
N ARG A 103 9.92 0.09 -5.89
CA ARG A 103 8.53 0.43 -5.55
C ARG A 103 7.63 -0.81 -5.56
N LYS A 104 8.12 -1.92 -6.11
CA LYS A 104 7.35 -3.16 -6.26
C LYS A 104 7.18 -3.87 -4.92
N ILE A 105 6.09 -4.60 -4.79
CA ILE A 105 5.83 -5.47 -3.64
C ILE A 105 6.44 -6.84 -3.89
N ASP A 106 6.89 -7.47 -2.80
CA ASP A 106 7.45 -8.82 -2.82
C ASP A 106 6.32 -9.86 -2.74
N ARG A 107 5.45 -9.86 -3.75
CA ARG A 107 4.36 -10.82 -3.94
C ARG A 107 4.29 -11.19 -5.42
N LYS A 108 3.93 -12.45 -5.70
CA LYS A 108 3.61 -12.88 -7.07
C LYS A 108 2.25 -12.33 -7.49
N LEU A 109 2.14 -11.90 -8.74
CA LEU A 109 0.88 -11.44 -9.31
C LEU A 109 -0.08 -12.63 -9.45
N PRO A 110 -1.29 -12.58 -8.87
CA PRO A 110 -2.28 -13.63 -9.09
C PRO A 110 -2.96 -13.46 -10.46
N ILE A 111 -3.48 -14.55 -11.01
CA ILE A 111 -4.20 -14.58 -12.30
C ILE A 111 -5.47 -13.71 -12.19
N LEU A 112 -6.27 -13.95 -11.15
CA LEU A 112 -7.47 -13.20 -10.78
C LEU A 112 -7.22 -12.39 -9.49
N ASP A 113 -8.08 -11.41 -9.18
CA ASP A 113 -8.07 -10.65 -7.92
C ASP A 113 -6.73 -9.96 -7.58
N CYS A 114 -6.06 -9.41 -8.58
CA CYS A 114 -4.77 -8.73 -8.38
C CYS A 114 -4.87 -7.31 -7.79
N PHE A 115 -6.07 -6.86 -7.40
CA PHE A 115 -6.26 -5.48 -6.98
C PHE A 115 -5.79 -5.35 -5.53
N ILE A 116 -4.74 -4.55 -5.32
CA ILE A 116 -4.13 -4.37 -4.02
C ILE A 116 -3.61 -2.96 -3.85
N ALA A 117 -3.65 -2.47 -2.60
CA ALA A 117 -2.94 -1.27 -2.22
C ALA A 117 -1.48 -1.62 -1.87
N PRO A 118 -0.48 -1.32 -2.72
CA PRO A 118 0.92 -1.63 -2.42
C PRO A 118 1.45 -0.89 -1.18
N CYS A 119 0.85 0.26 -0.85
CA CYS A 119 1.13 0.97 0.40
C CYS A 119 0.72 0.16 1.64
N ALA A 120 -0.37 -0.63 1.58
CA ALA A 120 -0.80 -1.50 2.68
C ALA A 120 0.20 -2.65 2.86
N VAL A 121 0.61 -3.30 1.77
CA VAL A 121 1.63 -4.38 1.81
C VAL A 121 2.99 -3.85 2.29
N GLY A 122 3.36 -2.63 1.88
CA GLY A 122 4.60 -1.99 2.31
C GLY A 122 4.59 -1.54 3.78
N CYS A 123 3.44 -1.53 4.44
CA CYS A 123 3.33 -1.21 5.86
C CYS A 123 3.62 -2.48 6.69
N PRO A 124 4.58 -2.47 7.62
CA PRO A 124 4.88 -3.67 8.43
C PRO A 124 3.71 -4.19 9.28
N ILE A 125 2.66 -3.38 9.46
CA ILE A 125 1.44 -3.73 10.18
C ILE A 125 0.20 -3.74 9.28
N GLU A 126 0.39 -3.75 7.96
CA GLU A 126 -0.66 -3.95 6.95
C GLU A 126 -1.93 -3.10 7.12
N GLN A 127 -1.75 -1.83 7.53
CA GLN A 127 -2.85 -0.88 7.71
C GLN A 127 -3.69 -0.70 6.43
N ASP A 128 -5.00 -0.51 6.62
CA ASP A 128 -5.96 -0.23 5.55
C ASP A 128 -5.89 1.25 5.11
N ILE A 129 -4.77 1.59 4.49
CA ILE A 129 -4.38 2.97 4.18
C ILE A 129 -5.40 3.70 3.31
N PRO A 130 -5.86 3.14 2.19
CA PRO A 130 -6.87 3.82 1.37
C PRO A 130 -8.15 4.12 2.15
N GLU A 131 -8.55 3.22 3.06
CA GLU A 131 -9.80 3.31 3.79
C GLU A 131 -9.82 4.49 4.76
N TYR A 132 -8.84 4.59 5.65
CA TYR A 132 -8.80 5.72 6.59
C TYR A 132 -8.52 7.05 5.89
N ILE A 133 -7.84 7.04 4.74
CA ILE A 133 -7.62 8.26 3.94
C ILE A 133 -8.93 8.75 3.33
N ARG A 134 -9.75 7.83 2.78
CA ARG A 134 -11.08 8.14 2.26
C ARG A 134 -11.96 8.74 3.36
N LEU A 135 -12.07 8.06 4.50
CA LEU A 135 -12.83 8.53 5.66
C LEU A 135 -12.36 9.91 6.16
N ALA A 136 -11.04 10.14 6.22
CA ALA A 136 -10.49 11.43 6.58
C ALA A 136 -10.86 12.54 5.57
N GLY A 137 -10.93 12.22 4.27
CA GLY A 137 -11.42 13.11 3.21
C GLY A 137 -12.90 13.46 3.35
N GLU A 138 -13.71 12.47 3.78
CA GLU A 138 -15.13 12.64 4.10
C GLU A 138 -15.38 13.32 5.45
N LYS A 139 -14.31 13.71 6.16
CA LYS A 139 -14.35 14.27 7.53
C LYS A 139 -14.93 13.33 8.59
N ARG A 140 -15.01 12.03 8.29
CA ARG A 140 -15.41 10.95 9.21
C ARG A 140 -14.22 10.50 10.05
N TYR A 141 -13.67 11.42 10.83
CA TYR A 141 -12.38 11.22 11.51
C TYR A 141 -12.42 10.15 12.59
N GLU A 142 -13.54 10.00 13.30
CA GLU A 142 -13.72 8.96 14.32
C GLU A 142 -13.64 7.56 13.70
N GLU A 143 -14.34 7.34 12.59
CA GLU A 143 -14.30 6.08 11.85
C GLU A 143 -12.92 5.85 11.23
N ALA A 144 -12.27 6.91 10.71
CA ALA A 144 -10.91 6.82 10.20
C ALA A 144 -9.93 6.38 11.30
N PHE A 145 -10.09 6.93 12.51
CA PHE A 145 -9.30 6.55 13.67
C PHE A 145 -9.57 5.11 14.09
N GLU A 146 -10.83 4.68 14.09
CA GLU A 146 -11.23 3.31 14.38
C GLU A 146 -10.58 2.30 13.42
N VAL A 147 -10.58 2.60 12.11
CA VAL A 147 -9.85 1.81 11.09
C VAL A 147 -8.35 1.76 11.40
N ILE A 148 -7.74 2.87 11.80
CA ILE A 148 -6.31 2.91 12.15
C ILE A 148 -6.02 2.00 13.37
N VAL A 149 -6.76 2.17 14.47
CA VAL A 149 -6.51 1.44 15.73
C VAL A 149 -6.95 -0.02 15.68
N SER A 150 -7.63 -0.45 14.61
CA SER A 150 -7.87 -1.87 14.32
C SER A 150 -6.56 -2.65 14.10
N LYS A 151 -5.52 -2.01 13.55
CA LYS A 151 -4.22 -2.62 13.22
C LYS A 151 -3.02 -1.87 13.82
N ASN A 152 -3.23 -0.68 14.38
CA ASN A 152 -2.17 0.19 14.87
C ASN A 152 -2.53 0.86 16.21
N PRO A 153 -2.02 0.35 17.35
CA PRO A 153 -2.34 0.89 18.66
C PRO A 153 -1.63 2.21 18.99
N LEU A 154 -0.70 2.67 18.14
CA LEU A 154 0.11 3.87 18.37
C LEU A 154 -0.06 4.90 17.24
N PRO A 155 -1.30 5.35 16.96
CA PRO A 155 -1.59 6.27 15.87
C PRO A 155 -0.88 7.62 15.99
N PHE A 156 -0.72 8.18 17.19
CA PHE A 156 -0.05 9.48 17.36
C PHE A 156 1.47 9.37 17.15
N ILE A 157 2.12 8.36 17.73
CA ILE A 157 3.54 8.08 17.50
C ILE A 157 3.79 7.82 16.01
N THR A 158 3.01 6.93 15.40
CA THR A 158 3.20 6.58 13.98
C THR A 158 2.71 7.65 13.00
N GLY A 159 1.85 8.57 13.43
CA GLY A 159 1.47 9.76 12.68
C GLY A 159 2.52 10.88 12.76
N THR A 160 3.44 10.82 13.74
CA THR A 160 4.44 11.87 13.95
C THR A 160 5.82 11.48 13.41
N ILE A 161 6.31 10.29 13.78
CA ILE A 161 7.74 9.91 13.57
C ILE A 161 7.94 8.61 12.79
N CYS A 162 6.89 7.98 12.28
CA CYS A 162 7.07 6.76 11.49
C CYS A 162 7.93 7.04 10.24
N TYR A 163 8.59 5.99 9.76
CA TYR A 163 9.46 6.04 8.58
C TYR A 163 8.68 5.95 7.25
N HIS A 164 7.39 5.60 7.30
CA HIS A 164 6.47 5.53 6.16
C HIS A 164 6.97 4.68 4.98
N HIS A 165 7.31 3.43 5.26
CA HIS A 165 7.57 2.43 4.22
C HIS A 165 6.44 2.36 3.17
N CYS A 166 5.19 2.58 3.60
CA CYS A 166 4.01 2.65 2.74
C CYS A 166 4.08 3.74 1.65
N MET A 167 4.64 4.92 1.95
CA MET A 167 4.75 6.02 0.98
C MET A 167 5.72 5.67 -0.14
N LYS A 168 6.76 4.87 0.14
CA LYS A 168 7.73 4.38 -0.87
C LYS A 168 7.12 3.39 -1.87
N LYS A 169 5.95 2.82 -1.55
CA LYS A 169 5.20 1.88 -2.39
C LYS A 169 3.98 2.53 -3.05
N CYS A 170 3.75 3.82 -2.84
CA CYS A 170 2.59 4.52 -3.37
C CYS A 170 2.67 4.63 -4.90
N THR A 171 1.63 4.18 -5.60
CA THR A 171 1.51 4.25 -7.07
C THR A 171 1.50 5.69 -7.60
N ARG A 172 1.13 6.67 -6.75
CA ARG A 172 1.18 8.10 -7.09
C ARG A 172 2.60 8.59 -7.41
N LEU A 173 3.65 7.86 -7.01
CA LEU A 173 5.05 8.14 -7.39
C LEU A 173 5.32 8.02 -8.90
N ASP A 174 4.43 7.38 -9.65
CA ASP A 174 4.51 7.30 -11.12
C ASP A 174 3.82 8.49 -11.80
N TYR A 175 3.05 9.28 -11.04
CA TYR A 175 2.40 10.50 -11.46
C TYR A 175 3.27 11.70 -11.09
N GLU A 176 3.52 11.84 -9.79
CA GLU A 176 4.13 12.99 -9.12
C GLU A 176 4.83 12.49 -7.83
N GLU A 177 4.38 12.93 -6.66
CA GLU A 177 4.82 12.48 -5.34
C GLU A 177 3.81 11.53 -4.67
N SER A 178 4.28 10.77 -3.69
CA SER A 178 3.42 9.90 -2.87
C SER A 178 2.34 10.68 -2.14
N VAL A 179 1.23 10.02 -1.85
CA VAL A 179 0.23 10.52 -0.89
C VAL A 179 0.89 10.70 0.48
N GLN A 180 0.60 11.81 1.19
CA GLN A 180 1.13 12.09 2.53
C GLN A 180 0.43 11.25 3.62
N ILE A 181 0.62 9.94 3.52
CA ILE A 181 -0.01 8.92 4.37
C ILE A 181 0.27 9.19 5.87
N ARG A 182 1.48 9.66 6.21
CA ARG A 182 1.80 10.07 7.59
C ARG A 182 0.85 11.15 8.09
N GLY A 183 0.78 12.24 7.33
CA GLY A 183 0.02 13.43 7.71
C GLY A 183 -1.47 13.10 7.83
N GLN A 184 -1.99 12.28 6.91
CA GLN A 184 -3.38 11.79 6.99
C GLN A 184 -3.66 11.02 8.26
N LYS A 185 -2.77 10.10 8.62
CA LYS A 185 -2.91 9.36 9.87
C LYS A 185 -2.93 10.28 11.08
N LEU A 186 -2.03 11.28 11.12
CA LEU A 186 -1.98 12.23 12.22
C LEU A 186 -3.24 13.09 12.30
N ILE A 187 -3.77 13.57 11.17
CA ILE A 187 -5.02 14.33 11.12
C ILE A 187 -6.19 13.48 11.61
N ALA A 188 -6.31 12.24 11.14
CA ALA A 188 -7.33 11.30 11.61
C ALA A 188 -7.20 11.04 13.11
N ALA A 189 -5.98 10.84 13.62
CA ALA A 189 -5.72 10.69 15.05
C ALA A 189 -6.13 11.93 15.86
N GLN A 190 -5.71 13.12 15.45
CA GLN A 190 -6.01 14.35 16.16
C GLN A 190 -7.51 14.66 16.21
N ARG A 191 -8.24 14.39 15.12
CA ARG A 191 -9.65 14.74 15.00
C ARG A 191 -10.62 13.64 15.43
N GLY A 192 -10.22 12.38 15.37
CA GLY A 192 -11.07 11.23 15.71
C GLY A 192 -10.88 10.68 17.12
N TYR A 193 -9.77 11.01 17.79
CA TYR A 193 -9.41 10.41 19.08
C TYR A 193 -10.45 10.65 20.19
N GLU A 194 -10.93 11.89 20.36
CA GLU A 194 -11.81 12.24 21.48
C GLU A 194 -13.14 11.50 21.41
N GLY A 195 -13.82 11.53 20.25
CA GLY A 195 -15.07 10.80 20.04
C GLY A 195 -14.89 9.29 20.16
N PHE A 196 -13.81 8.73 19.62
CA PHE A 196 -13.52 7.31 19.78
C PHE A 196 -13.28 6.90 21.24
N MET A 197 -12.54 7.70 22.01
CA MET A 197 -12.28 7.44 23.43
C MET A 197 -13.55 7.50 24.30
N GLN A 198 -14.56 8.27 23.88
CA GLN A 198 -15.88 8.29 24.52
C GLN A 198 -16.72 7.07 24.15
N LYS A 199 -16.62 6.59 22.90
CA LYS A 199 -17.33 5.42 22.38
C LYS A 199 -16.85 4.10 22.97
N ILE A 200 -15.54 3.94 23.17
CA ILE A 200 -14.97 2.66 23.60
C ILE A 200 -15.09 2.43 25.11
N SER A 201 -15.31 1.17 25.46
CA SER A 201 -15.28 0.69 26.84
C SER A 201 -14.27 -0.44 26.99
N LYS A 202 -13.89 -0.72 28.24
CA LYS A 202 -13.02 -1.86 28.55
C LYS A 202 -13.70 -3.15 28.06
N PRO A 203 -13.02 -3.98 27.24
CA PRO A 203 -13.54 -5.27 26.82
C PRO A 203 -13.93 -6.15 28.02
N LYS A 204 -15.00 -6.94 27.86
CA LYS A 204 -15.37 -7.95 28.87
C LYS A 204 -14.27 -9.00 28.94
N SER A 205 -13.91 -9.41 30.15
CA SER A 205 -12.93 -10.48 30.35
C SER A 205 -13.46 -11.75 29.72
N GLN A 206 -12.72 -12.29 28.75
CA GLN A 206 -13.08 -13.55 28.07
C GLN A 206 -12.29 -14.74 28.63
N SER A 207 -11.21 -14.49 29.36
CA SER A 207 -10.34 -15.51 29.93
C SER A 207 -9.74 -15.04 31.26
N LEU A 208 -9.36 -16.01 32.10
CA LEU A 208 -8.59 -15.80 33.34
C LEU A 208 -7.08 -15.85 33.11
N VAL A 209 -6.65 -16.03 31.86
CA VAL A 209 -5.23 -16.09 31.48
C VAL A 209 -4.55 -14.75 31.72
N LYS A 210 -3.49 -14.79 32.52
CA LYS A 210 -2.64 -13.64 32.83
C LYS A 210 -1.43 -13.62 31.92
N ILE A 211 -1.10 -12.43 31.42
CA ILE A 211 0.02 -12.19 30.51
C ILE A 211 0.93 -11.10 31.09
N ALA A 212 2.22 -11.41 31.17
CA ALA A 212 3.26 -10.45 31.52
C ALA A 212 3.93 -9.92 30.26
N VAL A 213 3.93 -8.60 30.06
CA VAL A 213 4.67 -7.94 28.98
C VAL A 213 5.79 -7.12 29.61
N ILE A 214 7.04 -7.48 29.36
CA ILE A 214 8.22 -6.83 29.95
C ILE A 214 8.76 -5.79 28.96
N GLY A 215 8.57 -4.52 29.28
CA GLY A 215 8.93 -3.35 28.47
C GLY A 215 7.71 -2.63 27.91
N ALA A 216 7.55 -1.34 28.23
CA ALA A 216 6.47 -0.48 27.75
C ALA A 216 6.90 0.36 26.52
N GLY A 217 7.74 -0.20 25.66
CA GLY A 217 8.06 0.36 24.34
C GLY A 217 7.01 0.01 23.27
N PRO A 218 7.16 0.50 22.03
CA PRO A 218 6.18 0.29 20.96
C PRO A 218 5.79 -1.18 20.71
N SER A 219 6.74 -2.10 20.85
CA SER A 219 6.50 -3.55 20.70
C SER A 219 5.60 -4.10 21.82
N GLY A 220 5.96 -3.84 23.08
CA GLY A 220 5.20 -4.31 24.24
C GLY A 220 3.82 -3.67 24.32
N LEU A 221 3.73 -2.37 24.07
CA LEU A 221 2.46 -1.63 23.99
C LEU A 221 1.53 -2.20 22.91
N SER A 222 2.08 -2.57 21.75
CA SER A 222 1.30 -3.16 20.67
C SER A 222 0.70 -4.52 21.06
N ALA A 223 1.54 -5.41 21.61
CA ALA A 223 1.08 -6.71 22.08
C ALA A 223 0.00 -6.55 23.17
N ALA A 224 0.26 -5.69 24.16
CA ALA A 224 -0.63 -5.48 25.29
C ALA A 224 -2.00 -4.96 24.86
N TYR A 225 -2.04 -4.02 23.90
CA TYR A 225 -3.29 -3.51 23.36
C TYR A 225 -4.15 -4.61 22.75
N PHE A 226 -3.60 -5.41 21.82
CA PHE A 226 -4.39 -6.42 21.11
C PHE A 226 -4.84 -7.57 22.01
N LEU A 227 -4.00 -7.98 22.95
CA LEU A 227 -4.33 -9.01 23.92
C LEU A 227 -5.44 -8.53 24.88
N ALA A 228 -5.33 -7.30 25.40
CA ALA A 228 -6.37 -6.73 26.25
C ALA A 228 -7.67 -6.45 25.48
N LYS A 229 -7.57 -6.03 24.21
CA LYS A 229 -8.73 -5.86 23.31
C LYS A 229 -9.52 -7.16 23.15
N ALA A 230 -8.84 -8.30 23.14
CA ALA A 230 -9.45 -9.64 23.11
C ALA A 230 -9.92 -10.14 24.48
N GLY A 231 -9.83 -9.33 25.54
CA GLY A 231 -10.35 -9.67 26.87
C GLY A 231 -9.41 -10.50 27.75
N LEU A 232 -8.10 -10.52 27.47
CA LEU A 232 -7.07 -11.16 28.30
C LEU A 232 -6.56 -10.22 29.43
N ASP A 233 -6.12 -10.79 30.55
CA ASP A 233 -5.56 -10.01 31.67
C ASP A 233 -4.07 -9.69 31.44
N VAL A 234 -3.79 -8.50 30.91
CA VAL A 234 -2.44 -8.08 30.56
C VAL A 234 -1.88 -7.10 31.59
N THR A 235 -0.67 -7.40 32.08
CA THR A 235 0.14 -6.47 32.87
C THR A 235 1.46 -6.17 32.15
N VAL A 236 1.72 -4.89 31.90
CA VAL A 236 2.98 -4.37 31.37
C VAL A 236 3.89 -3.95 32.52
N PHE A 237 5.12 -4.47 32.52
CA PHE A 237 6.16 -4.18 33.49
C PHE A 237 7.22 -3.28 32.82
N GLU A 238 7.44 -2.08 33.36
CA GLU A 238 8.37 -1.09 32.83
C GLU A 238 9.38 -0.66 33.90
N GLN A 239 10.66 -0.58 33.53
CA GLN A 239 11.74 -0.23 34.45
C GLN A 239 11.78 1.27 34.77
N LEU A 240 11.27 2.11 33.85
CA LEU A 240 11.21 3.56 34.00
C LEU A 240 9.85 4.03 34.57
N ASP A 241 9.71 5.34 34.74
CA ASP A 241 8.54 5.99 35.38
C ASP A 241 7.30 6.06 34.48
N LYS A 242 7.49 6.00 33.15
CA LYS A 242 6.43 6.12 32.15
C LYS A 242 6.61 5.19 30.96
N ALA A 243 5.48 4.85 30.33
CA ALA A 243 5.43 4.11 29.08
C ALA A 243 5.83 4.97 27.86
N GLY A 244 6.24 4.29 26.78
CA GLY A 244 6.68 4.89 25.52
C GLY A 244 8.08 4.42 25.08
N GLY A 245 8.85 3.80 25.98
CA GLY A 245 10.18 3.25 25.70
C GLY A 245 11.12 4.25 25.01
N ALA A 246 11.92 3.78 24.05
CA ALA A 246 12.88 4.59 23.31
C ALA A 246 12.27 5.87 22.70
N VAL A 247 11.01 5.83 22.26
CA VAL A 247 10.32 7.00 21.68
C VAL A 247 10.15 8.11 22.73
N ARG A 248 9.89 7.74 23.99
CA ARG A 248 9.76 8.70 25.09
C ARG A 248 11.12 9.17 25.62
N TYR A 249 12.13 8.30 25.73
CA TYR A 249 13.35 8.67 26.46
C TYR A 249 14.51 9.07 25.56
N LEU A 250 14.55 8.63 24.30
CA LEU A 250 15.66 8.90 23.39
C LEU A 250 15.33 9.94 22.32
N ILE A 251 14.06 10.10 21.95
CA ILE A 251 13.64 11.06 20.92
C ILE A 251 13.30 12.41 21.58
N PRO A 252 13.86 13.54 21.10
CA PRO A 252 13.56 14.87 21.63
C PRO A 252 12.08 15.25 21.48
N ASP A 253 11.56 16.04 22.43
CA ASP A 253 10.18 16.53 22.43
C ASP A 253 9.84 17.37 21.18
N SER A 254 10.82 18.10 20.65
CA SER A 254 10.71 18.87 19.39
C SER A 254 10.43 18.01 18.15
N LYS A 255 10.66 16.69 18.22
CA LYS A 255 10.31 15.73 17.16
C LYS A 255 8.98 15.02 17.43
N ILE A 256 8.67 14.75 18.69
CA ILE A 256 7.40 14.16 19.12
C ILE A 256 7.03 14.66 20.52
N PRO A 257 5.96 15.47 20.65
CA PRO A 257 5.50 15.95 21.94
C PRO A 257 5.14 14.79 22.86
N ARG A 258 5.51 14.86 24.15
CA ARG A 258 5.16 13.81 25.13
C ARG A 258 3.65 13.56 25.21
N VAL A 259 2.83 14.61 25.06
CA VAL A 259 1.36 14.51 24.97
C VAL A 259 0.90 13.56 23.86
N ALA A 260 1.58 13.51 22.72
CA ALA A 260 1.24 12.62 21.63
C ALA A 260 1.46 11.15 22.03
N ILE A 261 2.56 10.87 22.74
CA ILE A 261 2.86 9.55 23.31
C ILE A 261 1.81 9.18 24.36
N ASP A 262 1.46 10.11 25.23
CA ASP A 262 0.50 9.88 26.32
C ASP A 262 -0.89 9.53 25.77
N LYS A 263 -1.35 10.16 24.69
CA LYS A 263 -2.63 9.80 24.04
C LYS A 263 -2.68 8.35 23.58
N ASP A 264 -1.59 7.84 22.99
CA ASP A 264 -1.48 6.44 22.59
C ASP A 264 -1.49 5.51 23.83
N VAL A 265 -0.78 5.88 24.92
CA VAL A 265 -0.77 5.08 26.15
C VAL A 265 -2.15 5.07 26.84
N GLU A 266 -2.86 6.19 26.86
CA GLU A 266 -4.21 6.27 27.45
C GLU A 266 -5.23 5.41 26.68
N LEU A 267 -5.13 5.34 25.35
CA LEU A 267 -5.92 4.41 24.55
C LEU A 267 -5.69 2.96 25.02
N ILE A 268 -4.44 2.58 25.26
CA ILE A 268 -4.06 1.23 25.69
C ILE A 268 -4.55 0.95 27.12
N LYS A 269 -4.44 1.91 28.03
CA LYS A 269 -5.01 1.81 29.39
C LYS A 269 -6.53 1.64 29.35
N LYS A 270 -7.22 2.36 28.46
CA LYS A 270 -8.68 2.27 28.28
C LYS A 270 -9.13 0.86 27.85
N MET A 271 -8.28 0.11 27.15
CA MET A 271 -8.51 -1.31 26.85
C MET A 271 -8.32 -2.25 28.06
N GLY A 272 -7.90 -1.75 29.22
CA GLY A 272 -7.77 -2.53 30.45
C GLY A 272 -6.36 -3.02 30.77
N VAL A 273 -5.34 -2.59 30.03
CA VAL A 273 -3.94 -2.92 30.31
C VAL A 273 -3.49 -2.31 31.64
N LYS A 274 -2.92 -3.14 32.50
CA LYS A 274 -2.33 -2.72 33.78
C LYS A 274 -0.85 -2.37 33.58
N PHE A 275 -0.37 -1.34 34.26
CA PHE A 275 1.04 -0.96 34.22
C PHE A 275 1.67 -1.05 35.60
N LYS A 276 2.88 -1.63 35.67
CA LYS A 276 3.76 -1.61 36.83
C LYS A 276 5.09 -0.97 36.43
N PHE A 277 5.34 0.22 36.94
CA PHE A 277 6.56 1.00 36.68
C PHE A 277 7.63 0.71 37.74
N TRP A 278 8.86 1.16 37.49
CA TRP A 278 10.01 1.00 38.38
C TRP A 278 10.35 -0.46 38.70
N VAL A 279 10.09 -1.37 37.75
CA VAL A 279 10.45 -2.78 37.93
C VAL A 279 11.94 -2.97 37.71
N ARG A 280 12.53 -3.95 38.39
CA ARG A 280 13.96 -4.24 38.22
C ARG A 280 14.23 -4.75 36.80
N PRO A 281 15.29 -4.27 36.13
CA PRO A 281 15.64 -4.73 34.79
C PRO A 281 16.15 -6.18 34.78
N ASN A 282 16.73 -6.64 35.89
CA ASN A 282 17.09 -8.04 36.08
C ASN A 282 15.84 -8.83 36.51
N PHE A 283 15.24 -9.53 35.56
CA PHE A 283 14.01 -10.29 35.75
C PHE A 283 14.24 -11.80 35.58
N SER A 284 13.38 -12.58 36.23
CA SER A 284 13.27 -14.03 36.07
C SER A 284 11.92 -14.37 35.44
N VAL A 285 11.94 -14.98 34.26
CA VAL A 285 10.76 -15.50 33.55
C VAL A 285 10.07 -16.57 34.38
N ALA A 286 10.85 -17.43 35.04
CA ALA A 286 10.32 -18.44 35.95
C ALA A 286 9.53 -17.82 37.10
N ASP A 287 9.95 -16.66 37.63
CA ASP A 287 9.22 -15.96 38.69
C ASP A 287 7.86 -15.47 38.18
N TYR A 288 7.78 -14.93 36.96
CA TYR A 288 6.49 -14.53 36.38
C TYR A 288 5.57 -15.74 36.19
N GLN A 289 6.11 -16.86 35.69
CA GLN A 289 5.34 -18.10 35.54
C GLN A 289 4.84 -18.62 36.90
N ALA A 290 5.69 -18.61 37.93
CA ALA A 290 5.33 -18.97 39.30
C ALA A 290 4.27 -18.04 39.91
N ASN A 291 4.25 -16.76 39.51
CA ASN A 291 3.22 -15.79 39.89
C ASN A 291 1.93 -15.90 39.05
N GLY A 292 1.79 -16.97 38.27
CA GLY A 292 0.57 -17.31 37.53
C GLY A 292 0.41 -16.63 36.19
N PHE A 293 1.47 -16.02 35.64
CA PHE A 293 1.47 -15.54 34.25
C PHE A 293 1.69 -16.73 33.30
N LYS A 294 0.67 -17.10 32.54
CA LYS A 294 0.75 -18.20 31.57
C LYS A 294 1.71 -17.86 30.43
N TYR A 295 1.68 -16.61 29.99
CA TYR A 295 2.48 -16.08 28.89
C TYR A 295 3.38 -14.94 29.36
N VAL A 296 4.61 -14.93 28.86
CA VAL A 296 5.58 -13.87 29.10
C VAL A 296 6.10 -13.34 27.77
N TYR A 297 6.04 -12.03 27.56
CA TYR A 297 6.56 -11.38 26.36
C TYR A 297 7.70 -10.42 26.71
N LEU A 298 8.88 -10.68 26.16
CA LEU A 298 10.09 -9.89 26.33
C LEU A 298 10.18 -8.81 25.23
N ALA A 299 9.85 -7.57 25.58
CA ALA A 299 9.83 -6.40 24.71
C ALA A 299 10.78 -5.28 25.20
N ILE A 300 11.97 -5.69 25.66
CA ILE A 300 12.92 -4.85 26.40
C ILE A 300 13.75 -3.87 25.54
N GLY A 301 13.60 -3.91 24.22
CA GLY A 301 14.28 -2.99 23.29
C GLY A 301 15.77 -3.28 23.06
N ALA A 302 16.45 -2.44 22.26
CA ALA A 302 17.85 -2.62 21.92
C ALA A 302 18.74 -1.85 22.88
N SER A 303 19.50 -2.59 23.66
CA SER A 303 20.94 -2.49 23.46
C SER A 303 21.27 -3.62 22.48
N LYS A 304 22.21 -3.44 21.52
CA LYS A 304 22.87 -4.62 20.89
C LYS A 304 23.14 -5.64 21.99
N VAL A 305 23.11 -6.95 21.69
CA VAL A 305 23.57 -7.97 22.64
C VAL A 305 24.90 -7.49 23.21
N ASN A 306 24.82 -6.93 24.39
CA ASN A 306 25.92 -6.50 25.21
C ASN A 306 26.01 -7.60 26.26
N PRO A 307 27.16 -7.77 26.92
CA PRO A 307 27.35 -8.86 27.86
C PRO A 307 26.21 -8.96 28.90
N LEU A 308 25.67 -7.82 29.33
CA LEU A 308 24.56 -7.71 30.28
C LEU A 308 23.22 -8.29 29.77
N ASN A 309 22.83 -7.99 28.54
CA ASN A 309 21.59 -8.53 27.96
C ASN A 309 21.74 -10.00 27.59
N GLU A 310 22.91 -10.41 27.13
CA GLU A 310 23.19 -11.81 26.81
C GLU A 310 23.07 -12.70 28.03
N GLU A 311 23.70 -12.27 29.13
CA GLU A 311 23.64 -12.97 30.42
C GLU A 311 22.20 -13.03 30.93
N LEU A 312 21.45 -11.91 30.86
CA LEU A 312 20.04 -11.88 31.25
C LEU A 312 19.19 -12.88 30.45
N LEU A 313 19.37 -12.94 29.12
CA LEU A 313 18.62 -13.87 28.26
C LEU A 313 19.00 -15.33 28.54
N LYS A 314 20.31 -15.62 28.66
CA LYS A 314 20.80 -16.97 28.99
C LYS A 314 20.33 -17.45 30.36
N ASN A 315 20.33 -16.58 31.37
CA ASN A 315 19.82 -16.88 32.72
C ASN A 315 18.31 -17.21 32.71
N ASN A 316 17.59 -16.75 31.69
CA ASN A 316 16.18 -17.06 31.47
C ASN A 316 15.95 -18.22 30.49
N GLY A 317 17.01 -18.96 30.12
CA GLY A 317 16.93 -20.11 29.23
C GLY A 317 16.68 -19.75 27.75
N ILE A 318 16.86 -18.49 27.36
CA ILE A 318 16.67 -18.06 25.98
C ILE A 318 17.91 -18.39 25.17
N GLU A 319 17.72 -19.19 24.12
CA GLU A 319 18.78 -19.62 23.23
C GLU A 319 19.29 -18.48 22.32
N ILE A 320 20.60 -18.36 22.25
CA ILE A 320 21.32 -17.40 21.41
C ILE A 320 22.24 -18.21 20.51
N GLY A 321 21.97 -18.16 19.21
CA GLY A 321 22.78 -18.83 18.20
C GLY A 321 23.99 -18.00 17.78
N ASP A 322 24.60 -18.43 16.68
CA ASP A 322 25.80 -17.80 16.14
C ASP A 322 25.61 -16.30 15.86
N MET A 323 26.69 -15.54 16.05
CA MET A 323 26.71 -14.07 15.87
C MET A 323 25.71 -13.30 16.75
N GLY A 324 25.24 -13.90 17.86
CA GLY A 324 24.34 -13.25 18.81
C GLY A 324 22.88 -13.18 18.35
N LYS A 325 22.47 -13.98 17.36
CA LYS A 325 21.07 -14.05 16.90
C LYS A 325 20.25 -14.87 17.90
N ILE A 326 19.22 -14.27 18.48
CA ILE A 326 18.27 -14.99 19.35
C ILE A 326 17.46 -15.99 18.51
N ILE A 327 17.34 -17.23 18.99
CA ILE A 327 16.60 -18.30 18.31
C ILE A 327 15.13 -18.22 18.72
N VAL A 328 14.25 -18.10 17.73
CA VAL A 328 12.80 -18.06 17.89
C VAL A 328 12.11 -18.78 16.75
N ASN A 329 10.89 -19.23 16.97
CA ASN A 329 9.98 -19.57 15.88
C ASN A 329 9.71 -18.31 15.04
N GLU A 330 10.07 -18.34 13.75
CA GLU A 330 9.97 -17.14 12.90
C GLU A 330 8.53 -16.71 12.62
N GLU A 331 7.52 -17.56 12.79
CA GLU A 331 6.10 -17.24 12.58
C GLU A 331 5.41 -16.69 13.83
N THR A 332 5.82 -17.12 15.02
CA THR A 332 5.16 -16.73 16.29
C THR A 332 6.01 -15.81 17.16
N LEU A 333 7.32 -15.81 16.95
CA LEU A 333 8.36 -15.23 17.82
C LEU A 333 8.43 -15.86 19.23
N GLU A 334 7.92 -17.09 19.37
CA GLU A 334 8.09 -17.90 20.57
C GLU A 334 9.54 -18.41 20.65
N THR A 335 10.11 -18.40 21.86
CA THR A 335 11.45 -18.88 22.16
C THR A 335 11.45 -20.40 22.41
N GLY A 336 12.60 -20.99 22.68
CA GLY A 336 12.68 -22.39 23.16
C GLY A 336 12.01 -22.60 24.54
N VAL A 337 11.79 -21.52 25.30
CA VAL A 337 11.06 -21.59 26.58
C VAL A 337 9.56 -21.48 26.32
N LYS A 338 8.81 -22.50 26.74
CA LYS A 338 7.37 -22.62 26.54
C LYS A 338 6.61 -21.36 26.99
N ASN A 339 5.73 -20.85 26.13
CA ASN A 339 4.90 -19.66 26.35
C ASN A 339 5.68 -18.36 26.56
N VAL A 340 6.96 -18.32 26.17
CA VAL A 340 7.81 -17.14 26.27
C VAL A 340 8.14 -16.63 24.88
N PHE A 341 7.82 -15.36 24.64
CA PHE A 341 7.98 -14.69 23.36
C PHE A 341 8.99 -13.55 23.48
N ILE A 342 9.65 -13.19 22.38
CA ILE A 342 10.61 -12.07 22.37
C ILE A 342 10.49 -11.26 21.08
N GLY A 343 10.57 -9.93 21.19
CA GLY A 343 10.36 -9.05 20.03
C GLY A 343 10.72 -7.59 20.27
N GLY A 344 10.47 -6.76 19.26
CA GLY A 344 11.06 -5.42 19.20
C GLY A 344 12.55 -5.44 18.92
N ASP A 345 13.25 -4.37 19.31
CA ASP A 345 14.65 -4.17 18.91
C ASP A 345 15.64 -5.14 19.57
N VAL A 346 15.28 -5.82 20.68
CA VAL A 346 16.13 -6.87 21.29
C VAL A 346 16.33 -8.04 20.33
N LEU A 347 15.31 -8.39 19.55
CA LEU A 347 15.35 -9.49 18.57
C LEU A 347 15.96 -9.05 17.24
N ALA A 348 15.66 -7.82 16.83
CA ALA A 348 15.84 -7.37 15.45
C ALA A 348 16.93 -6.30 15.26
N GLY A 349 17.53 -5.81 16.34
CA GLY A 349 18.30 -4.59 16.37
C GLY A 349 17.42 -3.33 16.25
N PRO A 350 18.01 -2.13 16.38
CA PRO A 350 17.27 -0.88 16.22
C PRO A 350 16.66 -0.79 14.80
N ARG A 351 15.33 -0.90 14.72
CA ARG A 351 14.56 -0.78 13.47
C ARG A 351 13.68 0.47 13.49
N SER A 352 12.67 0.51 12.61
CA SER A 352 11.64 1.54 12.63
C SER A 352 10.61 1.23 13.72
N VAL A 353 10.01 2.27 14.30
CA VAL A 353 8.94 2.15 15.32
C VAL A 353 7.81 1.22 14.86
N VAL A 354 7.40 1.32 13.59
CA VAL A 354 6.34 0.46 13.03
C VAL A 354 6.77 -1.01 12.89
N GLY A 355 8.06 -1.28 12.72
CA GLY A 355 8.60 -2.65 12.76
C GLY A 355 8.51 -3.25 14.16
N ALA A 356 8.78 -2.46 15.20
CA ALA A 356 8.59 -2.90 16.59
C ALA A 356 7.11 -3.19 16.89
N ILE A 357 6.19 -2.32 16.44
CA ILE A 357 4.73 -2.56 16.56
C ILE A 357 4.36 -3.88 15.89
N ALA A 358 4.91 -4.19 14.72
CA ALA A 358 4.65 -5.44 13.99
C ALA A 358 5.07 -6.68 14.78
N HIS A 359 6.21 -6.66 15.47
CA HIS A 359 6.61 -7.76 16.37
C HIS A 359 5.59 -7.95 17.50
N GLY A 360 5.16 -6.85 18.15
CA GLY A 360 4.13 -6.93 19.18
C GLY A 360 2.79 -7.48 18.67
N THR A 361 2.35 -7.04 17.50
CA THR A 361 1.12 -7.55 16.84
C THR A 361 1.24 -9.03 16.52
N LYS A 362 2.42 -9.48 16.05
CA LYS A 362 2.68 -10.88 15.72
C LYS A 362 2.61 -11.78 16.95
N VAL A 363 3.24 -11.37 18.06
CA VAL A 363 3.15 -12.09 19.34
C VAL A 363 1.73 -12.14 19.86
N ALA A 364 0.99 -11.02 19.79
CA ALA A 364 -0.42 -11.01 20.19
C ALA A 364 -1.24 -12.02 19.37
N LYS A 365 -1.08 -12.05 18.05
CA LYS A 365 -1.75 -13.04 17.18
C LYS A 365 -1.41 -14.47 17.56
N ALA A 366 -0.13 -14.76 17.83
CA ALA A 366 0.31 -16.09 18.22
C ALA A 366 -0.34 -16.55 19.54
N ILE A 367 -0.35 -15.69 20.56
CA ILE A 367 -0.97 -15.99 21.86
C ILE A 367 -2.49 -16.16 21.71
N LEU A 368 -3.16 -15.27 20.97
CA LEU A 368 -4.61 -15.38 20.72
C LEU A 368 -4.97 -16.68 20.01
N ALA A 369 -4.17 -17.09 19.03
CA ALA A 369 -4.36 -18.38 18.35
C ALA A 369 -4.21 -19.57 19.30
N GLN A 370 -3.23 -19.54 20.21
CA GLN A 370 -3.06 -20.59 21.23
C GLN A 370 -4.24 -20.64 22.23
N GLU A 371 -4.85 -19.50 22.54
CA GLU A 371 -6.05 -19.39 23.37
C GLU A 371 -7.36 -19.63 22.61
N LYS A 372 -7.29 -19.89 21.29
CA LYS A 372 -8.47 -20.03 20.42
C LYS A 372 -9.41 -18.82 20.51
N LEU A 373 -8.84 -17.63 20.67
CA LEU A 373 -9.57 -16.37 20.67
C LEU A 373 -9.46 -15.71 19.30
N ASP A 374 -10.56 -15.09 18.86
CA ASP A 374 -10.61 -14.41 17.58
C ASP A 374 -9.73 -13.17 17.55
N VAL A 375 -9.03 -13.00 16.44
CA VAL A 375 -8.27 -11.80 16.14
C VAL A 375 -9.24 -10.77 15.54
N HIS A 376 -9.85 -9.93 16.37
CA HIS A 376 -10.70 -8.84 15.91
C HIS A 376 -9.86 -7.68 15.32
N GLN A 377 -9.26 -7.91 14.14
CA GLN A 377 -8.49 -6.92 13.37
C GLN A 377 -9.07 -6.64 11.97
N GLU A 378 -10.14 -7.32 11.56
CA GLU A 378 -10.74 -7.09 10.25
C GLU A 378 -11.84 -6.02 10.33
N PHE A 379 -11.49 -4.79 9.94
CA PHE A 379 -12.44 -3.70 9.72
C PHE A 379 -12.87 -3.59 8.24
N SER A 380 -12.28 -4.39 7.35
CA SER A 380 -12.34 -4.24 5.90
C SER A 380 -13.73 -4.49 5.29
N GLY A 381 -14.66 -5.09 6.02
CA GLY A 381 -16.02 -5.38 5.57
C GLY A 381 -17.10 -4.37 6.02
N LEU A 382 -16.76 -3.40 6.87
CA LEU A 382 -17.77 -2.56 7.56
C LEU A 382 -18.12 -1.24 6.85
N LEU A 383 -17.43 -0.91 5.76
CA LEU A 383 -17.62 0.37 5.07
C LEU A 383 -18.12 0.14 3.65
N SER A 384 -19.27 0.76 3.34
CA SER A 384 -19.98 0.59 2.08
C SER A 384 -19.11 0.99 0.89
N PHE A 385 -18.96 0.05 -0.04
CA PHE A 385 -18.38 0.29 -1.36
C PHE A 385 -19.54 0.52 -2.34
N ASP A 386 -19.86 1.78 -2.61
CA ASP A 386 -20.74 2.15 -3.72
C ASP A 386 -19.92 2.07 -5.02
N LYS A 387 -20.07 0.94 -5.74
CA LYS A 387 -19.25 0.60 -6.88
C LYS A 387 -19.26 1.69 -7.95
N ASP A 388 -20.46 2.10 -8.37
CA ASP A 388 -20.62 2.97 -9.54
C ASP A 388 -20.11 4.38 -9.23
N LYS A 389 -20.46 4.91 -8.05
CA LYS A 389 -19.98 6.21 -7.60
C LYS A 389 -18.46 6.23 -7.42
N GLN A 390 -17.91 5.24 -6.72
CA GLN A 390 -16.48 5.25 -6.39
C GLN A 390 -15.60 4.94 -7.61
N LEU A 391 -16.05 4.14 -8.58
CA LEU A 391 -15.32 3.93 -9.83
C LEU A 391 -15.12 5.23 -10.60
N LEU A 392 -16.17 6.05 -10.69
CA LEU A 392 -16.10 7.37 -11.34
C LEU A 392 -15.12 8.30 -10.60
N GLU A 393 -15.27 8.42 -9.28
CA GLU A 393 -14.37 9.25 -8.47
C GLU A 393 -12.90 8.80 -8.58
N ILE A 394 -12.64 7.49 -8.60
CA ILE A 394 -11.28 6.95 -8.73
C ILE A 394 -10.71 7.25 -10.12
N ASN A 395 -11.49 7.11 -11.18
CA ASN A 395 -11.05 7.40 -12.54
C ASN A 395 -10.70 8.89 -12.70
N ASP A 396 -11.51 9.80 -12.14
CA ASP A 396 -11.20 11.23 -12.13
C ASP A 396 -9.88 11.52 -11.39
N LYS A 397 -9.64 10.87 -10.25
CA LYS A 397 -8.38 11.03 -9.48
C LYS A 397 -7.14 10.54 -10.25
N LYS A 398 -7.28 9.56 -11.15
CA LYS A 398 -6.21 9.04 -12.00
C LYS A 398 -5.91 9.95 -13.18
N GLY A 399 -6.91 10.63 -13.74
CA GLY A 399 -6.68 11.60 -14.80
C GLY A 399 -5.92 12.85 -14.38
N VAL A 400 -5.90 13.18 -13.07
CA VAL A 400 -5.48 14.51 -12.62
C VAL A 400 -4.17 14.45 -11.83
N MET A 401 -3.15 15.17 -12.30
CA MET A 401 -1.98 15.54 -11.49
C MET A 401 -2.32 16.72 -10.58
N LYS A 402 -1.84 16.69 -9.34
CA LYS A 402 -2.07 17.73 -8.33
C LYS A 402 -0.73 18.12 -7.72
N PRO A 403 -0.49 19.43 -7.51
CA PRO A 403 0.74 19.88 -6.88
C PRO A 403 0.87 19.23 -5.50
N VAL A 404 2.11 19.13 -5.02
CA VAL A 404 2.39 18.67 -3.66
C VAL A 404 1.65 19.59 -2.68
N GLY A 405 0.57 19.09 -2.06
CA GLY A 405 -0.37 19.90 -1.28
C GLY A 405 -0.24 19.75 0.24
N ASP A 406 -0.93 20.64 0.97
CA ASP A 406 -1.21 20.47 2.41
C ASP A 406 -1.86 19.08 2.60
N SER A 407 -1.42 18.38 3.65
CA SER A 407 -1.96 17.07 4.02
C SER A 407 -3.50 17.08 3.99
N LYS A 408 -4.17 18.18 4.32
CA LYS A 408 -5.65 18.26 4.36
C LYS A 408 -6.40 17.84 3.08
N GLN A 409 -5.76 17.75 1.91
CA GLN A 409 -6.43 17.42 0.63
C GLN A 409 -6.00 16.08 0.00
N GLU A 410 -5.24 15.27 0.74
CA GLU A 410 -4.61 14.05 0.21
C GLU A 410 -5.59 12.91 -0.14
N ALA A 411 -6.78 12.90 0.44
CA ALA A 411 -7.85 11.98 0.03
C ALA A 411 -8.22 12.11 -1.45
N SER A 412 -8.13 13.34 -1.99
CA SER A 412 -8.40 13.62 -3.40
C SER A 412 -7.25 13.20 -4.35
N ARG A 413 -6.13 12.70 -3.81
CA ARG A 413 -4.97 12.16 -4.55
C ARG A 413 -4.84 10.64 -4.40
N CYS A 414 -5.42 10.06 -3.34
CA CYS A 414 -5.42 8.62 -3.13
C CYS A 414 -6.17 7.91 -4.27
N LEU A 415 -5.51 6.95 -4.91
CA LEU A 415 -6.05 6.22 -6.06
C LEU A 415 -6.87 4.98 -5.67
N GLU A 416 -7.01 4.70 -4.37
CA GLU A 416 -7.79 3.57 -3.86
C GLU A 416 -7.48 2.24 -4.57
N CYS A 417 -6.18 1.94 -4.72
CA CYS A 417 -5.68 0.84 -5.54
C CYS A 417 -6.17 -0.55 -5.12
N ASN A 418 -6.64 -0.70 -3.87
CA ASN A 418 -7.29 -1.93 -3.40
C ASN A 418 -8.70 -2.14 -3.98
N LYS A 419 -9.35 -1.08 -4.46
CA LYS A 419 -10.67 -1.14 -5.09
C LYS A 419 -10.58 -1.21 -6.61
N VAL A 420 -9.61 -0.47 -7.20
CA VAL A 420 -9.44 -0.40 -8.65
C VAL A 420 -7.96 -0.28 -9.03
N CYS A 421 -7.32 -1.40 -9.36
CA CYS A 421 -5.96 -1.44 -9.90
C CYS A 421 -5.95 -1.92 -11.36
N ASN A 422 -6.07 -0.97 -12.29
CA ASN A 422 -6.07 -1.17 -13.75
C ASN A 422 -4.83 -0.54 -14.42
N ILE A 423 -3.74 -0.33 -13.68
CA ILE A 423 -2.50 0.31 -14.19
C ILE A 423 -2.00 -0.38 -15.46
N CYS A 424 -1.99 -1.72 -15.49
CA CYS A 424 -1.52 -2.49 -16.64
C CYS A 424 -2.35 -2.28 -17.91
N ALA A 425 -3.63 -1.90 -17.78
CA ALA A 425 -4.50 -1.53 -18.89
C ALA A 425 -4.26 -0.07 -19.30
N GLU A 426 -4.11 0.84 -18.33
CA GLU A 426 -3.90 2.27 -18.60
C GLU A 426 -2.58 2.58 -19.31
N VAL A 427 -1.53 1.83 -19.00
CA VAL A 427 -0.19 2.02 -19.61
C VAL A 427 0.01 1.20 -20.88
N CYS A 428 -0.99 0.42 -21.31
CA CYS A 428 -0.87 -0.44 -22.49
C CYS A 428 -1.17 0.37 -23.76
N PRO A 429 -0.16 0.69 -24.59
CA PRO A 429 -0.38 1.51 -25.78
C PRO A 429 -1.29 0.81 -26.81
N ASN A 430 -1.23 -0.51 -26.88
CA ASN A 430 -2.02 -1.32 -27.82
C ASN A 430 -3.35 -1.82 -27.22
N ARG A 431 -3.64 -1.47 -25.95
CA ARG A 431 -4.82 -1.95 -25.21
C ARG A 431 -4.95 -3.49 -25.14
N ALA A 432 -3.82 -4.19 -25.15
CA ALA A 432 -3.75 -5.64 -24.97
C ALA A 432 -4.14 -6.10 -23.55
N ASN A 433 -4.01 -5.23 -22.54
CA ASN A 433 -4.58 -5.50 -21.22
C ASN A 433 -5.87 -4.69 -21.08
N LEU A 434 -6.96 -5.35 -20.74
CA LEU A 434 -8.27 -4.73 -20.53
C LEU A 434 -8.78 -5.05 -19.13
N MET A 435 -9.46 -4.09 -18.52
CA MET A 435 -10.25 -4.33 -17.33
C MET A 435 -11.66 -4.74 -17.76
N ILE A 436 -12.09 -5.93 -17.38
CA ILE A 436 -13.44 -6.45 -17.65
C ILE A 436 -14.20 -6.64 -16.34
N SER A 437 -15.50 -6.41 -16.37
CA SER A 437 -16.39 -6.76 -15.25
C SER A 437 -16.77 -8.23 -15.36
N VAL A 438 -16.58 -8.99 -14.28
CA VAL A 438 -16.90 -10.42 -14.18
C VAL A 438 -17.88 -10.59 -13.02
N GLN A 439 -19.05 -11.17 -13.33
CA GLN A 439 -20.02 -11.56 -12.32
C GLN A 439 -19.85 -13.05 -12.06
N GLY A 440 -19.44 -13.43 -10.85
CA GLY A 440 -19.19 -14.82 -10.51
C GLY A 440 -18.95 -15.03 -9.02
N GLN A 441 -19.34 -16.21 -8.51
CA GLN A 441 -19.05 -16.60 -7.14
C GLN A 441 -17.54 -16.91 -7.00
N GLY A 442 -16.92 -16.45 -5.90
CA GLY A 442 -15.51 -16.73 -5.59
C GLY A 442 -14.53 -15.58 -5.89
N LEU A 443 -14.95 -14.55 -6.61
CA LEU A 443 -14.13 -13.36 -6.87
C LEU A 443 -14.25 -12.33 -5.75
N LYS A 444 -13.11 -11.79 -5.30
CA LYS A 444 -13.05 -10.68 -4.34
C LYS A 444 -13.29 -9.33 -5.01
N ASN A 445 -12.92 -9.21 -6.29
CA ASN A 445 -13.12 -8.01 -7.10
C ASN A 445 -14.00 -8.33 -8.29
N LEU A 446 -15.00 -7.48 -8.54
CA LEU A 446 -15.85 -7.61 -9.72
C LEU A 446 -15.11 -7.25 -11.02
N ASN A 447 -14.00 -6.52 -10.93
CA ASN A 447 -13.19 -6.16 -12.09
C ASN A 447 -11.95 -7.06 -12.14
N GLN A 448 -11.70 -7.64 -13.30
CA GLN A 448 -10.56 -8.51 -13.58
C GLN A 448 -9.76 -7.99 -14.77
N ILE A 449 -8.52 -8.45 -14.91
CA ILE A 449 -7.66 -8.06 -16.04
C ILE A 449 -7.61 -9.21 -17.04
N LEU A 450 -8.09 -8.94 -18.25
CA LEU A 450 -7.92 -9.78 -19.43
C LEU A 450 -6.69 -9.33 -20.21
N HIS A 451 -5.89 -10.31 -20.65
CA HIS A 451 -4.86 -10.07 -21.65
C HIS A 451 -5.34 -10.57 -23.01
N VAL A 452 -5.07 -9.85 -24.09
CA VAL A 452 -5.40 -10.24 -25.47
C VAL A 452 -4.09 -10.32 -26.25
N ASP A 453 -3.72 -11.54 -26.65
CA ASP A 453 -2.40 -11.85 -27.22
C ASP A 453 -2.17 -11.10 -28.53
N GLY A 454 -3.13 -11.15 -29.45
CA GLY A 454 -3.03 -10.52 -30.78
C GLY A 454 -2.94 -8.98 -30.78
N LEU A 455 -3.13 -8.33 -29.63
CA LEU A 455 -2.88 -6.88 -29.47
C LEU A 455 -1.51 -6.58 -28.84
N CYS A 456 -0.89 -7.58 -28.22
CA CYS A 456 0.35 -7.41 -27.47
C CYS A 456 1.56 -7.34 -28.42
N ASN A 457 2.46 -6.39 -28.18
CA ASN A 457 3.78 -6.33 -28.82
C ASN A 457 4.93 -6.49 -27.82
N GLU A 458 4.60 -6.94 -26.60
CA GLU A 458 5.55 -7.17 -25.51
C GLU A 458 6.43 -5.95 -25.13
N CYS A 459 5.92 -4.72 -25.30
CA CYS A 459 6.68 -3.51 -24.94
C CYS A 459 7.11 -3.39 -23.46
N GLY A 460 6.58 -4.23 -22.57
CA GLY A 460 6.99 -4.28 -21.15
C GLY A 460 6.46 -3.14 -20.26
N ASN A 461 5.66 -2.20 -20.78
CA ASN A 461 5.11 -1.09 -19.98
C ASN A 461 4.27 -1.60 -18.79
N CYS A 462 3.42 -2.60 -19.02
CA CYS A 462 2.61 -3.19 -17.96
C CYS A 462 3.48 -3.83 -16.87
N ALA A 463 4.62 -4.43 -17.21
CA ALA A 463 5.57 -4.98 -16.25
C ALA A 463 6.29 -3.87 -15.47
N THR A 464 6.65 -2.76 -16.11
CA THR A 464 7.33 -1.63 -15.48
C THR A 464 6.47 -1.01 -14.37
N PHE A 465 5.21 -0.69 -14.68
CA PHE A 465 4.31 0.02 -13.76
C PHE A 465 3.50 -0.90 -12.85
N CYS A 466 3.46 -2.22 -13.08
CA CYS A 466 2.78 -3.14 -12.18
C CYS A 466 3.35 -3.02 -10.76
N PRO A 467 2.52 -2.86 -9.71
CA PRO A 467 3.00 -2.86 -8.34
C PRO A 467 3.65 -4.19 -7.93
N TYR A 468 3.27 -5.29 -8.57
CA TYR A 468 3.89 -6.60 -8.35
C TYR A 468 5.24 -6.71 -9.06
N SER A 469 6.12 -7.56 -8.52
CA SER A 469 7.32 -8.04 -9.22
C SER A 469 6.95 -9.13 -10.22
N SER A 470 6.15 -8.78 -11.23
CA SER A 470 5.66 -9.71 -12.26
C SER A 470 5.31 -8.96 -13.54
N GLU A 471 5.11 -9.71 -14.62
CA GLU A 471 4.78 -9.23 -15.96
C GLU A 471 3.31 -9.57 -16.28
N PRO A 472 2.37 -8.59 -16.21
CA PRO A 472 0.95 -8.87 -16.41
C PRO A 472 0.64 -9.60 -17.72
N TYR A 473 1.33 -9.25 -18.82
CA TYR A 473 1.11 -9.85 -20.14
C TYR A 473 1.51 -11.34 -20.23
N LYS A 474 2.26 -11.88 -19.25
CA LYS A 474 2.61 -13.32 -19.17
C LYS A 474 1.79 -14.09 -18.13
N VAL A 475 1.18 -13.37 -17.17
CA VAL A 475 0.56 -13.97 -15.99
C VAL A 475 -0.97 -13.94 -16.07
N LYS A 476 -1.55 -12.91 -16.70
CA LYS A 476 -3.00 -12.75 -16.79
C LYS A 476 -3.60 -13.75 -17.77
N LEU A 477 -4.88 -14.09 -17.53
CA LEU A 477 -5.62 -14.99 -18.40
C LEU A 477 -5.67 -14.37 -19.79
N THR A 478 -5.11 -15.10 -20.75
CA THR A 478 -4.89 -14.61 -22.12
C THR A 478 -5.99 -15.11 -23.04
N LEU A 479 -6.64 -14.20 -23.76
CA LEU A 479 -7.48 -14.51 -24.89
C LEU A 479 -6.62 -14.55 -26.15
N PHE A 480 -6.67 -15.67 -26.86
CA PHE A 480 -6.03 -15.84 -28.16
C PHE A 480 -7.09 -15.78 -29.26
N TRP A 481 -6.73 -15.25 -30.43
CA TRP A 481 -7.63 -15.16 -31.58
C TRP A 481 -7.57 -16.36 -32.51
N SER A 482 -6.58 -17.23 -32.36
CA SER A 482 -6.47 -18.43 -33.17
C SER A 482 -5.84 -19.60 -32.42
N ALA A 483 -6.13 -20.82 -32.89
CA ALA A 483 -5.47 -22.03 -32.41
C ALA A 483 -3.94 -21.98 -32.58
N LYS A 484 -3.46 -21.29 -33.63
CA LYS A 484 -2.03 -21.10 -33.89
C LYS A 484 -1.37 -20.27 -32.78
N GLU A 485 -1.91 -19.10 -32.47
CA GLU A 485 -1.42 -18.23 -31.38
C GLU A 485 -1.42 -18.98 -30.04
N PHE A 486 -2.51 -19.71 -29.75
CA PHE A 486 -2.61 -20.53 -28.55
C PHE A 486 -1.49 -21.59 -28.48
N GLN A 487 -1.15 -22.25 -29.58
CA GLN A 487 -0.09 -23.27 -29.64
C GLN A 487 1.33 -22.68 -29.53
N GLU A 488 1.57 -21.52 -30.13
CA GLU A 488 2.88 -20.85 -30.14
C GLU A 488 3.20 -20.17 -28.80
N SER A 489 2.18 -19.76 -28.05
CA SER A 489 2.34 -19.13 -26.73
C SER A 489 2.44 -20.15 -25.60
N THR A 490 3.17 -19.80 -24.54
CA THR A 490 3.20 -20.55 -23.27
C THR A 490 2.24 -20.00 -22.22
N ASN A 491 1.53 -18.91 -22.52
CA ASN A 491 0.63 -18.28 -21.57
C ASN A 491 -0.54 -19.20 -21.22
N LEU A 492 -1.02 -19.05 -19.98
CA LEU A 492 -2.33 -19.56 -19.56
C LEU A 492 -3.42 -18.69 -20.19
N GLY A 493 -4.50 -19.32 -20.65
CA GLY A 493 -5.47 -18.61 -21.47
C GLY A 493 -6.38 -19.53 -22.25
N PHE A 494 -7.13 -18.95 -23.19
CA PHE A 494 -8.13 -19.65 -23.95
C PHE A 494 -8.38 -19.02 -25.32
N PHE A 495 -8.91 -19.82 -26.24
CA PHE A 495 -9.50 -19.34 -27.49
C PHE A 495 -10.84 -20.02 -27.73
N ILE A 496 -11.68 -19.36 -28.52
CA ILE A 496 -13.03 -19.81 -28.85
C ILE A 496 -12.95 -20.58 -30.18
N VAL A 497 -13.56 -21.76 -30.23
CA VAL A 497 -13.43 -22.71 -31.36
C VAL A 497 -14.50 -22.49 -32.44
N GLY A 498 -15.65 -21.92 -32.10
CA GLY A 498 -16.73 -21.60 -33.04
C GLY A 498 -18.09 -21.42 -32.36
N GLY A 499 -18.93 -20.53 -32.93
CA GLY A 499 -20.25 -20.14 -32.41
C GLY A 499 -21.40 -20.95 -33.02
N GLY A 500 -21.87 -21.96 -32.30
CA GLY A 500 -23.20 -22.56 -32.47
C GLY A 500 -24.14 -22.12 -31.33
N THR A 501 -25.19 -22.89 -31.05
CA THR A 501 -26.04 -22.69 -29.84
C THR A 501 -25.27 -22.96 -28.52
N GLU A 502 -24.14 -23.66 -28.59
CA GLU A 502 -23.23 -23.91 -27.46
C GLU A 502 -21.86 -23.29 -27.79
N VAL A 503 -21.25 -22.61 -26.81
CA VAL A 503 -19.93 -21.98 -26.97
C VAL A 503 -18.85 -22.95 -26.54
N GLU A 504 -17.93 -23.26 -27.46
CA GLU A 504 -16.82 -24.15 -27.19
C GLU A 504 -15.50 -23.39 -27.08
N VAL A 505 -14.75 -23.69 -26.02
CA VAL A 505 -13.50 -23.02 -25.66
C VAL A 505 -12.39 -24.05 -25.45
N MET A 506 -11.22 -23.78 -26.03
CA MET A 506 -9.98 -24.48 -25.66
C MET A 506 -9.27 -23.67 -24.59
N LEU A 507 -9.07 -24.27 -23.42
CA LEU A 507 -8.53 -23.63 -22.23
C LEU A 507 -7.21 -24.29 -21.83
N ARG A 508 -6.18 -23.48 -21.57
CA ARG A 508 -4.92 -23.90 -20.96
C ARG A 508 -4.81 -23.38 -19.54
N LEU A 509 -4.68 -24.30 -18.58
CA LEU A 509 -4.40 -24.02 -17.17
C LEU A 509 -3.29 -24.94 -16.68
N ALA A 510 -2.29 -24.39 -15.99
CA ALA A 510 -1.17 -25.16 -15.41
C ALA A 510 -0.44 -26.13 -16.38
N GLY A 511 -0.48 -25.86 -17.69
CA GLY A 511 0.12 -26.69 -18.73
C GLY A 511 -0.82 -27.75 -19.32
N GLU A 512 -2.00 -27.96 -18.74
CA GLU A 512 -3.02 -28.85 -19.26
C GLU A 512 -3.93 -28.10 -20.23
N VAL A 513 -4.29 -28.76 -21.34
CA VAL A 513 -5.21 -28.24 -22.35
C VAL A 513 -6.50 -29.04 -22.26
N ILE A 514 -7.60 -28.34 -22.00
CA ILE A 514 -8.94 -28.92 -21.86
C ILE A 514 -9.90 -28.21 -22.82
N LYS A 515 -10.81 -29.00 -23.39
CA LYS A 515 -11.92 -28.52 -24.20
C LYS A 515 -13.12 -28.38 -23.28
N VAL A 516 -13.69 -27.18 -23.23
CA VAL A 516 -14.79 -26.81 -22.33
C VAL A 516 -15.96 -26.29 -23.17
N LYS A 517 -17.15 -26.82 -22.93
CA LYS A 517 -18.40 -26.32 -23.53
C LYS A 517 -19.19 -25.56 -22.48
N PHE A 518 -19.71 -24.40 -22.88
CA PHE A 518 -20.59 -23.57 -22.08
C PHE A 518 -22.02 -23.65 -22.64
N ASP A 519 -22.99 -23.86 -21.74
CA ASP A 519 -24.40 -23.68 -22.05
C ASP A 519 -24.81 -22.19 -22.02
N GLU A 520 -26.06 -21.87 -22.37
CA GLU A 520 -26.59 -20.49 -22.38
C GLU A 520 -26.56 -19.81 -21.00
N SER A 521 -26.38 -20.57 -19.91
CA SER A 521 -26.28 -20.03 -18.55
C SER A 521 -24.82 -19.84 -18.08
N GLY A 522 -23.85 -20.18 -18.92
CA GLY A 522 -22.42 -20.14 -18.60
C GLY A 522 -21.93 -21.31 -17.76
N LYS A 523 -22.71 -22.39 -17.67
CA LYS A 523 -22.31 -23.61 -16.97
C LYS A 523 -21.47 -24.50 -17.88
N THR A 524 -20.44 -25.11 -17.31
CA THR A 524 -19.50 -25.94 -18.06
C THR A 524 -19.88 -27.42 -18.06
N ASP A 525 -19.60 -28.11 -19.17
CA ASP A 525 -19.74 -29.57 -19.29
C ASP A 525 -18.69 -30.34 -18.48
N VAL A 526 -17.52 -29.75 -18.28
CA VAL A 526 -16.42 -30.27 -17.46
C VAL A 526 -16.21 -29.46 -16.19
N PRO A 527 -15.74 -30.07 -15.08
CA PRO A 527 -15.47 -29.34 -13.85
C PRO A 527 -14.21 -28.47 -13.99
N ILE A 528 -14.38 -27.16 -13.89
CA ILE A 528 -13.28 -26.18 -13.79
C ILE A 528 -13.52 -25.21 -12.63
N ASP A 529 -12.51 -24.42 -12.27
CA ASP A 529 -12.64 -23.37 -11.26
C ASP A 529 -13.76 -22.37 -11.63
N GLY A 530 -14.69 -22.15 -10.71
CA GLY A 530 -15.87 -21.31 -10.96
C GLY A 530 -15.55 -19.84 -11.26
N SER A 531 -14.43 -19.31 -10.73
CA SER A 531 -13.99 -17.95 -11.04
C SER A 531 -13.39 -17.86 -12.46
N ILE A 532 -12.72 -18.91 -12.92
CA ILE A 532 -12.23 -19.01 -14.30
C ILE A 532 -13.40 -19.19 -15.27
N ALA A 533 -14.37 -20.05 -14.97
CA ALA A 533 -15.57 -20.24 -15.78
C ALA A 533 -16.34 -18.91 -15.94
N ALA A 534 -16.59 -18.22 -14.82
CA ALA A 534 -17.26 -16.92 -14.83
C ALA A 534 -16.49 -15.86 -15.63
N PHE A 535 -15.16 -15.87 -15.55
CA PHE A 535 -14.31 -14.97 -16.33
C PHE A 535 -14.44 -15.22 -17.83
N ILE A 536 -14.31 -16.47 -18.27
CA ILE A 536 -14.41 -16.85 -19.69
C ILE A 536 -15.80 -16.53 -20.21
N TRP A 537 -16.83 -16.89 -19.44
CA TRP A 537 -18.22 -16.58 -19.79
C TRP A 537 -18.47 -15.09 -19.92
N ALA A 538 -17.93 -14.26 -19.02
CA ALA A 538 -18.05 -12.82 -19.14
C ALA A 538 -17.45 -12.30 -20.47
N VAL A 539 -16.30 -12.84 -20.91
CA VAL A 539 -15.70 -12.48 -22.21
C VAL A 539 -16.61 -12.85 -23.38
N VAL A 540 -17.18 -14.05 -23.36
CA VAL A 540 -18.10 -14.56 -24.38
C VAL A 540 -19.38 -13.74 -24.45
N ASP A 541 -20.05 -13.54 -23.32
CA ASP A 541 -21.37 -12.92 -23.23
C ASP A 541 -21.33 -11.39 -23.35
N GLN A 542 -20.39 -10.73 -22.66
CA GLN A 542 -20.38 -9.27 -22.51
C GLN A 542 -19.33 -8.56 -23.38
N TYR A 543 -18.32 -9.29 -23.86
CA TYR A 543 -17.23 -8.73 -24.66
C TYR A 543 -16.98 -9.47 -25.98
N PRO A 544 -18.03 -9.80 -26.79
CA PRO A 544 -17.88 -10.59 -28.01
C PRO A 544 -16.99 -9.93 -29.06
N TYR A 545 -16.86 -8.60 -29.03
CA TYR A 545 -15.98 -7.84 -29.92
C TYR A 545 -14.47 -8.06 -29.70
N LEU A 546 -14.08 -8.77 -28.64
CA LEU A 546 -12.67 -9.03 -28.30
C LEU A 546 -12.09 -10.28 -28.96
N TYR A 547 -12.92 -11.16 -29.52
CA TYR A 547 -12.48 -12.36 -30.23
C TYR A 547 -13.05 -12.39 -31.64
N LYS A 548 -12.48 -13.24 -32.48
CA LYS A 548 -12.93 -13.48 -33.84
C LYS A 548 -13.54 -14.87 -33.89
N GLU A 549 -14.67 -15.00 -34.60
CA GLU A 549 -15.28 -16.29 -34.93
C GLU A 549 -14.43 -17.10 -35.92
#